data_AF-A0A9D6IIA1-F1
#
_entry.id   AF-A0A9D6IIA1-F1
#
_cell.length_a   1.000
_cell.length_b   1.000
_cell.length_c   1.000
_cell.angle_alpha   90.00
_cell.angle_beta   90.00
_cell.angle_gamma   90.00
#
_symmetry.space_group_name_H-M   'P 1'
#
loop_
_entity.id
_entity.type
_entity.pdbx_description
1 polymer ?
#
loop_
_entity_poly.entity_id
_entity_poly.type
_entity_poly.pdbx_seq_one_letter_code
_entity_poly.pdbx_strand_id
1 'polypeptide(L)'
;MHKRRRDGNPEAPGEPILVDRVQTGVRLEKRILKVLKTLAEYHDITLGDLIEGIVLHVFDGKMPFDQANLKRIEGLRQFYGLDLRADASHRLSEKRDVSQKRGKE
;
A
#
# COMPACT_ATOMS: atom_id res chain seq x y z
N MET A 1 13.09 34.30 36.72
CA MET A 1 14.19 33.63 36.00
C MET A 1 13.89 32.14 35.90
N HIS A 2 13.91 31.63 34.67
CA HIS A 2 14.23 30.26 34.25
C HIS A 2 13.80 29.05 35.11
N LYS A 3 12.83 28.29 34.55
CA LYS A 3 13.15 26.95 34.04
C LYS A 3 12.11 26.52 33.00
N ARG A 4 12.46 26.73 31.72
CA ARG A 4 11.85 26.00 30.61
C ARG A 4 12.24 24.53 30.78
N ARG A 5 11.30 23.66 31.10
CA ARG A 5 11.47 22.22 30.84
C ARG A 5 11.12 21.99 29.38
N ARG A 6 12.17 21.95 28.54
CA ARG A 6 12.18 21.18 27.30
C ARG A 6 12.25 19.74 27.75
N ASP A 7 11.24 18.94 27.51
CA ASP A 7 11.35 17.48 27.50
C ASP A 7 10.27 16.93 26.58
N GLY A 8 10.69 16.43 25.43
CA GLY A 8 9.84 15.94 24.35
C GLY A 8 10.71 15.74 23.11
N ASN A 9 11.80 15.00 23.28
CA ASN A 9 12.59 14.52 22.15
C ASN A 9 11.66 13.59 21.33
N PRO A 10 11.46 13.80 20.02
CA PRO A 10 10.81 12.79 19.21
C PRO A 10 11.71 11.55 19.28
N GLU A 11 11.15 10.41 19.70
CA GLU A 11 11.85 9.14 19.76
C GLU A 11 12.59 8.93 18.43
N ALA A 12 13.91 8.73 18.52
CA ALA A 12 14.71 8.42 17.35
C ALA A 12 14.14 7.15 16.71
N PRO A 13 14.06 7.07 15.37
CA PRO A 13 13.57 5.86 14.71
C PRO A 13 14.39 4.66 15.18
N GLY A 14 13.71 3.62 15.65
CA GLY A 14 14.34 2.41 16.19
C GLY A 14 15.24 1.72 15.17
N GLU A 15 16.15 0.87 15.67
CA GLU A 15 17.09 0.12 14.83
C GLU A 15 16.36 -0.78 13.80
N PRO A 16 16.90 -0.93 12.57
CA PRO A 16 16.27 -1.73 11.53
C PRO A 16 16.22 -3.21 11.91
N ILE A 17 15.04 -3.81 11.80
CA ILE A 17 14.82 -5.23 12.07
C ILE A 17 15.29 -6.05 10.86
N LEU A 18 16.22 -6.97 11.07
CA LEU A 18 16.69 -7.89 10.03
C LEU A 18 15.63 -8.96 9.75
N VAL A 19 15.34 -9.19 8.46
CA VAL A 19 14.33 -10.15 8.01
C VAL A 19 14.79 -10.91 6.78
N ASP A 20 14.35 -12.15 6.64
CA ASP A 20 14.49 -12.92 5.41
C ASP A 20 13.40 -12.54 4.42
N ARG A 21 13.80 -12.26 3.18
CA ARG A 21 12.88 -11.89 2.11
C ARG A 21 12.75 -13.02 1.10
N VAL A 22 11.51 -13.38 0.79
CA VAL A 22 11.19 -14.33 -0.28
C VAL A 22 10.43 -13.58 -1.38
N GLN A 23 11.01 -13.56 -2.57
CA GLN A 23 10.32 -13.00 -3.74
C GLN A 23 9.17 -13.91 -4.15
N THR A 24 7.94 -13.40 -4.09
CA THR A 24 6.75 -14.12 -4.58
C THR A 24 6.13 -13.38 -5.77
N GLY A 25 5.57 -14.13 -6.72
CA GLY A 25 4.88 -13.58 -7.89
C GLY A 25 3.39 -13.45 -7.64
N VAL A 26 2.94 -12.34 -7.07
CA VAL A 26 1.51 -12.07 -6.84
C VAL A 26 0.85 -11.37 -8.03
N ARG A 27 -0.39 -11.75 -8.36
CA ARG A 27 -1.23 -11.04 -9.33
C ARG A 27 -2.12 -10.05 -8.57
N LEU A 28 -2.13 -8.79 -9.01
CA LEU A 28 -2.88 -7.70 -8.40
C LEU A 28 -3.72 -6.98 -9.45
N GLU A 29 -4.82 -6.35 -9.01
CA GLU A 29 -5.59 -5.46 -9.89
C GLU A 29 -4.71 -4.27 -10.32
N LYS A 30 -4.77 -3.95 -11.61
CA LYS A 30 -3.85 -3.02 -12.27
C LYS A 30 -3.84 -1.62 -11.65
N ARG A 31 -5.00 -1.08 -11.30
CA ARG A 31 -5.15 0.27 -10.74
C ARG A 31 -4.75 0.31 -9.27
N ILE A 32 -5.07 -0.74 -8.49
CA ILE A 32 -4.55 -0.91 -7.12
C ILE A 32 -3.03 -0.90 -7.13
N LEU A 33 -2.41 -1.68 -8.01
CA LEU A 33 -0.94 -1.72 -8.14
C LEU A 33 -0.36 -0.34 -8.47
N LYS A 34 -1.01 0.44 -9.35
CA LYS A 34 -0.56 1.80 -9.68
C LYS A 34 -0.62 2.73 -8.47
N VAL A 35 -1.72 2.72 -7.71
CA VAL A 35 -1.85 3.52 -6.49
C VAL A 35 -0.75 3.15 -5.49
N LEU A 36 -0.54 1.84 -5.24
CA LEU A 36 0.49 1.39 -4.31
C LEU A 36 1.91 1.77 -4.77
N LYS A 37 2.24 1.59 -6.04
CA LYS A 37 3.55 1.98 -6.59
C LYS A 37 3.80 3.48 -6.46
N THR A 38 2.82 4.32 -6.81
CA THR A 38 2.97 5.77 -6.66
C THR A 38 3.09 6.20 -5.20
N LEU A 39 2.39 5.53 -4.29
CA LEU A 39 2.51 5.83 -2.86
C LEU A 39 3.88 5.40 -2.30
N ALA A 40 4.40 4.24 -2.71
CA ALA A 40 5.73 3.77 -2.33
C ALA A 40 6.82 4.74 -2.81
N GLU A 41 6.75 5.16 -4.08
CA GLU A 41 7.64 6.17 -4.67
C GLU A 41 7.59 7.50 -3.90
N TYR A 42 6.39 7.96 -3.51
CA TYR A 42 6.24 9.20 -2.74
C TYR A 42 6.96 9.17 -1.39
N HIS A 43 7.06 7.99 -0.77
CA HIS A 43 7.72 7.79 0.53
C HIS A 43 9.17 7.29 0.41
N ASP A 44 9.70 7.16 -0.82
CA ASP A 44 11.04 6.64 -1.09
C ASP A 44 11.29 5.24 -0.46
N ILE A 45 10.28 4.38 -0.53
CA ILE A 45 10.34 3.00 -0.04
C ILE A 45 9.97 2.01 -1.15
N THR A 46 10.34 0.75 -0.98
CA THR A 46 9.95 -0.28 -1.95
C THR A 46 8.46 -0.60 -1.85
N LEU A 47 7.88 -1.12 -2.94
CA LEU A 47 6.50 -1.64 -2.92
C LEU A 47 6.34 -2.76 -1.87
N GLY A 48 7.37 -3.57 -1.66
CA GLY A 48 7.40 -4.61 -0.65
C GLY A 48 7.28 -4.05 0.76
N ASP A 49 8.12 -3.06 1.11
CA ASP A 49 8.10 -2.40 2.42
C ASP A 49 6.76 -1.72 2.69
N LEU A 50 6.18 -1.06 1.68
CA LEU A 50 4.85 -0.46 1.81
C LEU A 50 3.80 -1.53 2.13
N ILE A 51 3.77 -2.64 1.39
CA ILE A 51 2.79 -3.70 1.59
C ILE A 51 2.97 -4.37 2.95
N GLU A 52 4.20 -4.71 3.32
CA GLU A 52 4.54 -5.30 4.62
C GLU A 52 4.12 -4.37 5.76
N GLY A 53 4.43 -3.07 5.67
CA GLY A 53 4.02 -2.07 6.64
C GLY A 53 2.50 -1.96 6.80
N ILE A 54 1.75 -1.98 5.70
CA ILE A 54 0.27 -2.01 5.74
C ILE A 54 -0.22 -3.27 6.45
N VAL A 55 0.33 -4.43 6.10
CA VAL A 55 -0.07 -5.73 6.65
C VAL A 55 0.21 -5.79 8.16
N LEU A 56 1.38 -5.36 8.61
CA LEU A 56 1.73 -5.32 10.04
C LEU A 56 0.76 -4.45 10.84
N HIS A 57 0.43 -3.25 10.36
CA HIS A 57 -0.57 -2.40 11.02
C HIS A 57 -1.94 -3.08 11.09
N VAL A 58 -2.39 -3.71 9.99
CA VAL A 58 -3.69 -4.38 9.94
C VAL A 58 -3.73 -5.62 10.84
N PHE A 59 -2.65 -6.40 10.92
CA PHE A 59 -2.53 -7.54 11.84
C PHE A 59 -2.62 -7.09 13.31
N ASP A 60 -2.06 -5.91 13.63
CA ASP A 60 -2.19 -5.26 14.93
C ASP A 60 -3.58 -4.62 15.17
N GLY A 61 -4.48 -4.64 14.18
CA GLY A 61 -5.78 -3.95 14.25
C GLY A 61 -5.67 -2.41 14.19
N LYS A 62 -4.55 -1.87 13.71
CA LYS A 62 -4.26 -0.44 13.59
C LYS A 62 -4.55 0.07 12.18
N MET A 63 -4.77 1.38 12.07
CA MET A 63 -4.91 2.05 10.77
C MET A 63 -3.52 2.23 10.13
N PRO A 64 -3.29 1.73 8.90
CA PRO A 64 -1.97 1.78 8.25
C PRO A 64 -1.61 3.17 7.69
N PHE A 65 -2.59 4.07 7.57
CA PHE A 65 -2.41 5.39 6.97
C PHE A 65 -3.01 6.47 7.85
N ASP A 66 -2.28 7.57 7.97
CA ASP A 66 -2.77 8.80 8.56
C ASP A 66 -3.67 9.59 7.59
N GLN A 67 -4.25 10.69 8.08
CA GLN A 67 -5.21 11.46 7.30
C GLN A 67 -4.58 12.12 6.05
N ALA A 68 -3.29 12.45 6.10
CA ALA A 68 -2.57 13.03 4.96
C ALA A 68 -2.40 11.99 3.84
N ASN A 69 -1.99 10.77 4.19
CA ASN A 69 -1.87 9.66 3.25
C ASN A 69 -3.24 9.23 2.71
N LEU A 70 -4.30 9.20 3.54
CA LEU A 70 -5.65 8.89 3.06
C LEU A 70 -6.13 9.89 2.00
N LYS A 71 -5.87 11.19 2.18
CA LYS A 71 -6.18 12.22 1.16
C LYS A 71 -5.39 11.99 -0.13
N ARG A 72 -4.10 11.66 -0.02
CA ARG A 72 -3.25 11.36 -1.17
C ARG A 72 -3.74 10.13 -1.92
N ILE A 73 -4.09 9.07 -1.20
CA ILE A 73 -4.66 7.84 -1.75
C ILE A 73 -5.94 8.16 -2.52
N GLU A 74 -6.84 8.99 -2.00
CA GLU A 74 -8.04 9.38 -2.77
C GLU A 74 -7.70 10.14 -4.06
N GLY A 75 -6.75 11.08 -4.02
CA GLY A 75 -6.30 11.75 -5.25
C GLY A 75 -5.75 10.78 -6.30
N LEU A 76 -4.94 9.80 -5.87
CA LEU A 76 -4.39 8.77 -6.75
C LEU A 76 -5.48 7.84 -7.29
N ARG A 77 -6.47 7.50 -6.46
CA ARG A 77 -7.61 6.69 -6.89
C ARG A 77 -8.41 7.39 -7.98
N GLN A 78 -8.68 8.68 -7.82
CA GLN A 78 -9.35 9.47 -8.85
C GLN A 78 -8.52 9.53 -10.13
N PHE A 79 -7.22 9.83 -10.02
CA PHE A 79 -6.31 9.91 -11.16
C PHE A 79 -6.23 8.60 -11.96
N TYR A 80 -6.18 7.45 -11.29
CA TYR A 80 -6.14 6.15 -11.94
C TYR A 80 -7.51 5.53 -12.23
N GLY A 81 -8.60 6.22 -11.88
CA GLY A 81 -9.97 5.72 -12.00
C GLY A 81 -10.24 4.46 -11.18
N LEU A 82 -9.71 4.35 -9.95
CA LEU A 82 -9.92 3.24 -9.03
C LEU A 82 -11.15 3.46 -8.14
N ASP A 83 -12.25 2.83 -8.55
CA ASP A 83 -13.55 2.83 -7.90
C ASP A 83 -13.76 1.70 -6.87
N LEU A 84 -12.87 0.70 -6.85
CA LEU A 84 -12.95 -0.43 -5.92
C LEU A 84 -12.87 0.02 -4.46
N ARG A 85 -13.69 -0.59 -3.61
CA ARG A 85 -13.73 -0.39 -2.15
C ARG A 85 -13.56 -1.73 -1.45
N ALA A 86 -13.44 -1.70 -0.12
CA ALA A 86 -13.15 -2.89 0.68
C ALA A 86 -14.22 -4.00 0.53
N ASP A 87 -15.46 -3.65 0.23
CA ASP A 87 -16.54 -4.60 -0.04
C ASP A 87 -16.30 -5.45 -1.31
N ALA A 88 -15.42 -5.02 -2.21
CA ALA A 88 -15.04 -5.77 -3.41
C ALA A 88 -13.96 -6.83 -3.17
N SER A 89 -13.34 -6.91 -1.98
CA SER A 89 -12.08 -7.64 -1.73
C SER A 89 -12.09 -9.14 -2.05
N HIS A 90 -13.27 -9.76 -2.19
CA HIS A 90 -13.41 -11.18 -2.54
C HIS A 90 -14.28 -11.42 -3.78
N ARG A 91 -14.59 -10.36 -4.53
CA ARG A 91 -15.49 -10.39 -5.69
C ARG A 91 -14.78 -10.08 -7.02
N LEU A 92 -13.46 -9.92 -7.00
CA LEU A 92 -12.68 -9.65 -8.20
C LEU A 92 -12.47 -10.92 -9.02
N SER A 93 -12.81 -10.86 -10.30
CA SER A 93 -12.59 -11.96 -11.26
C SER A 93 -11.76 -11.48 -12.44
N GLU A 94 -10.90 -12.34 -12.97
CA GLU A 94 -10.14 -12.01 -14.18
C GLU A 94 -11.07 -11.87 -15.39
N LYS A 95 -10.82 -10.87 -16.24
CA LYS A 95 -11.49 -10.81 -17.55
C LYS A 95 -11.00 -11.99 -18.36
N ARG A 96 -11.93 -12.80 -18.88
CA ARG A 96 -11.58 -13.84 -19.86
C ARG A 96 -11.04 -13.15 -21.12
N ASP A 97 -9.82 -13.51 -21.50
CA ASP A 97 -9.23 -13.06 -22.77
C ASP A 97 -9.95 -13.77 -23.92
N VAL A 98 -10.72 -13.02 -24.71
CA VAL A 98 -11.50 -13.55 -25.83
C VAL A 98 -10.59 -13.93 -27.01
N SER A 99 -9.32 -13.57 -26.97
CA SER A 99 -8.34 -13.80 -28.05
C SER A 99 -7.93 -15.28 -28.20
N GLN A 100 -8.21 -16.13 -27.20
CA GLN A 100 -7.84 -17.56 -27.25
C GLN A 100 -8.82 -18.46 -28.02
N LYS A 101 -9.96 -17.93 -28.50
CA LYS A 101 -10.99 -18.74 -29.19
C LYS A 101 -10.85 -18.86 -30.71
N ARG A 102 -9.91 -18.17 -31.37
CA ARG A 102 -9.78 -18.17 -32.85
C ARG A 102 -8.82 -19.20 -33.45
N GLY A 103 -8.29 -20.12 -32.66
CA GLY A 103 -7.29 -21.12 -33.10
C GLY A 103 -7.75 -22.57 -33.16
N LYS A 104 -9.06 -22.84 -33.04
CA LYS A 104 -9.64 -24.17 -33.19
C LYS A 104 -10.88 -24.09 -34.07
N GLU A 105 -10.65 -24.02 -35.38
CA GLU A 105 -11.55 -24.48 -36.43
C GLU A 105 -10.73 -24.80 -37.68
#